data_AF-A0A3B9ZQP6-F1
#
_entry.id   AF-A0A3B9ZQP6-F1
#
_cell.length_a   1.000
_cell.length_b   1.000
_cell.length_c   1.000
_cell.angle_alpha   90.00
_cell.angle_beta   90.00
_cell.angle_gamma   90.00
#
_symmetry.space_group_name_H-M   'P 1'
#
loop_
_entity.id
_entity.type
_entity.pdbx_description
1 polymer ?
#
loop_
_entity_poly.entity_id
_entity_poly.type
_entity_poly.pdbx_seq_one_letter_code
_entity_poly.pdbx_strand_id
1 'polypeptide(L)' 'GTFSAKFTAISTAMTEQKVEHALKTGAEYIVSTESSCIMNLEGYILKNNLPIKPIHIADILAAGWEG' A
#
# COMPACT_ATOMS: atom_id res chain seq x y z
N GLY A 1 -9.03 -2.28 -9.49
CA GLY A 1 -10.18 -3.06 -10.00
C GLY A 1 -11.38 -2.18 -10.34
N THR A 2 -12.43 -2.74 -10.97
CA THR A 2 -13.65 -2.01 -11.41
C THR A 2 -14.40 -1.34 -10.26
N PHE A 3 -14.34 -1.89 -9.04
CA PHE A 3 -14.85 -1.25 -7.83
C PHE A 3 -14.21 0.12 -7.58
N SER A 4 -12.87 0.21 -7.67
CA SER A 4 -12.15 1.47 -7.49
C SER A 4 -12.45 2.50 -8.57
N ALA A 5 -12.83 2.05 -9.79
CA ALA A 5 -13.21 2.94 -10.87
C ALA A 5 -14.66 3.47 -10.72
N LYS A 6 -15.57 2.66 -10.17
CA LYS A 6 -16.96 3.05 -9.92
C LYS A 6 -17.15 3.83 -8.62
N PHE A 7 -16.34 3.52 -7.61
CA PHE A 7 -16.47 4.04 -6.26
C PHE A 7 -15.14 4.61 -5.76
N THR A 8 -14.57 5.53 -6.53
CA THR A 8 -13.26 6.12 -6.27
C THR A 8 -13.14 6.67 -4.85
N ALA A 9 -14.12 7.46 -4.38
CA ALA A 9 -14.08 8.03 -3.04
C ALA A 9 -14.05 6.99 -1.92
N ILE A 10 -14.84 5.90 -2.05
CA ILE A 10 -14.88 4.82 -1.07
C ILE A 10 -13.54 4.06 -1.08
N SER A 11 -13.03 3.75 -2.26
CA SER A 11 -11.73 3.08 -2.42
C SER A 11 -10.57 3.90 -1.83
N THR A 12 -10.59 5.22 -2.02
CA THR A 12 -9.60 6.13 -1.43
C THR A 12 -9.69 6.15 0.09
N ALA A 13 -10.89 6.27 0.66
CA ALA A 13 -11.08 6.25 2.12
C ALA A 13 -10.62 4.92 2.75
N MET A 14 -10.86 3.79 2.08
CA MET A 14 -10.33 2.49 2.52
C MET A 14 -8.79 2.45 2.50
N THR A 15 -8.18 3.07 1.50
CA THR A 15 -6.72 3.11 1.35
C THR A 15 -6.08 3.98 2.43
N GLU A 16 -6.66 5.15 2.68
CA GLU A 16 -6.31 6.04 3.79
C GLU A 16 -6.31 5.30 5.13
N GLN A 17 -7.42 4.64 5.47
CA GLN A 17 -7.51 3.90 6.74
C GLN A 17 -6.43 2.82 6.89
N LYS A 18 -6.08 2.10 5.81
CA LYS A 18 -4.99 1.11 5.83
C LYS A 18 -3.64 1.76 6.12
N VAL A 19 -3.34 2.86 5.43
CA VAL A 19 -2.06 3.57 5.57
C VAL A 19 -1.95 4.19 6.96
N GLU A 20 -3.00 4.85 7.46
CA GLU A 20 -3.02 5.42 8.81
C GLU A 20 -2.82 4.36 9.89
N HIS A 21 -3.47 3.20 9.76
CA HIS A 21 -3.29 2.10 10.71
C HIS A 21 -1.85 1.55 10.68
N ALA A 22 -1.26 1.38 9.50
CA ALA A 22 0.13 0.93 9.37
C ALA A 22 1.12 1.95 9.94
N LEU A 23 0.87 3.25 9.77
CA LEU A 23 1.67 4.31 10.39
C LEU A 23 1.58 4.28 11.92
N LYS A 24 0.39 4.04 12.48
CA LYS A 24 0.19 3.93 13.93
C LYS A 24 0.92 2.75 14.55
N THR A 25 1.20 1.68 13.79
CA THR A 25 2.03 0.56 14.27
C THR A 25 3.52 0.85 14.18
N GLY A 26 3.94 1.95 13.56
CA GLY A 26 5.35 2.23 13.27
C GLY A 26 5.92 1.37 12.15
N ALA A 27 5.06 0.82 11.28
CA ALA A 27 5.53 0.00 10.17
C ALA A 27 6.14 0.88 9.06
N GLU A 28 7.33 0.50 8.60
CA GLU A 28 7.99 1.16 7.47
C GLU A 28 7.51 0.62 6.11
N TYR A 29 6.96 -0.60 6.11
CA TYR A 29 6.54 -1.31 4.90
C TYR A 29 5.13 -1.88 5.00
N ILE A 30 4.36 -1.79 3.91
CA ILE A 30 3.10 -2.51 3.72
C ILE A 30 3.31 -3.57 2.63
N VAL A 31 3.23 -4.86 2.99
CA VAL A 31 3.39 -5.94 2.01
C VAL A 31 2.05 -6.28 1.38
N SER A 32 2.01 -6.38 0.06
CA SER A 32 0.84 -6.86 -0.68
C SER A 32 1.23 -7.92 -1.71
N THR A 33 0.28 -8.76 -2.09
CA THR A 33 0.45 -9.76 -3.15
C THR A 33 -0.29 -9.36 -4.43
N GLU A 34 -0.80 -8.12 -4.49
CA GLU A 34 -1.67 -7.66 -5.56
C GLU A 34 -1.23 -6.27 -6.03
N SER A 35 -0.84 -6.18 -7.30
CA SER A 35 -0.24 -4.97 -7.88
C SER A 35 -1.21 -3.77 -7.90
N SER A 36 -2.52 -3.99 -8.08
CA SER A 36 -3.50 -2.90 -8.08
C SER A 36 -3.71 -2.30 -6.68
N CYS A 37 -3.51 -3.08 -5.61
CA CYS A 37 -3.49 -2.61 -4.23
C CYS A 37 -2.25 -1.76 -3.97
N ILE A 38 -1.08 -2.21 -4.44
CA ILE A 38 0.18 -1.44 -4.34
C ILE A 38 0.02 -0.10 -5.04
N MET A 39 -0.48 -0.08 -6.27
CA MET A 39 -0.69 1.15 -7.03
C MET A 39 -1.59 2.16 -6.30
N ASN A 40 -2.67 1.69 -5.66
CA ASN A 40 -3.57 2.57 -4.90
C ASN A 40 -2.89 3.13 -3.64
N LEU A 41 -2.18 2.27 -2.91
CA LEU A 41 -1.40 2.66 -1.73
C LEU A 41 -0.30 3.66 -2.09
N GLU A 42 0.51 3.37 -3.11
CA GLU A 42 1.57 4.26 -3.60
C GLU A 42 1.03 5.63 -3.99
N GLY A 43 -0.07 5.67 -4.75
CA GLY A 43 -0.70 6.92 -5.15
C GLY A 43 -1.11 7.79 -3.95
N TYR A 44 -1.69 7.17 -2.91
CA TYR A 44 -2.05 7.87 -1.68
C TYR A 44 -0.82 8.33 -0.88
N ILE A 45 0.17 7.45 -0.73
CA ILE A 45 1.41 7.71 0.03
C ILE A 45 2.22 8.84 -0.60
N LEU A 46 2.42 8.80 -1.92
CA LEU A 46 3.15 9.84 -2.66
C LEU A 46 2.43 11.18 -2.57
N LYS A 47 1.09 11.18 -2.73
CA LYS A 47 0.29 12.40 -2.63
C LYS A 47 0.37 13.08 -1.26
N ASN A 48 0.47 12.29 -0.19
CA ASN A 48 0.51 12.79 1.18
C ASN A 48 1.92 12.84 1.79
N ASN A 49 2.96 12.52 0.99
CA ASN A 49 4.37 12.52 1.40
C ASN A 49 4.64 11.73 2.69
N LEU A 50 4.06 10.52 2.78
CA LEU A 50 4.09 9.69 3.98
C LEU A 50 5.34 8.79 4.05
N PRO A 51 5.92 8.56 5.23
CA PRO A 51 7.16 7.80 5.40
C PRO A 51 6.89 6.28 5.50
N ILE A 52 6.12 5.72 4.57
CA ILE A 52 5.81 4.28 4.53
C ILE A 52 5.81 3.80 3.08
N LYS A 53 6.30 2.58 2.83
CA LYS A 53 6.47 2.05 1.46
C LYS A 53 5.66 0.77 1.25
N PRO A 54 4.76 0.73 0.25
CA PRO A 54 4.14 -0.53 -0.13
C PRO A 54 5.13 -1.35 -0.98
N ILE A 55 5.20 -2.65 -0.77
CA ILE A 55 6.09 -3.58 -1.51
C ILE A 55 5.35 -4.86 -1.87
N HIS A 56 5.76 -5.50 -2.98
CA HIS A 56 5.17 -6.79 -3.35
C HIS A 56 5.89 -7.93 -2.63
N ILE A 57 5.16 -8.98 -2.24
CA ILE A 57 5.78 -10.16 -1.59
C ILE A 57 6.87 -10.79 -2.46
N ALA A 58 6.70 -10.76 -3.79
CA ALA A 58 7.69 -11.28 -4.72
C ALA A 58 9.01 -10.50 -4.67
N ASP A 59 8.98 -9.19 -4.38
CA ASP A 59 10.19 -8.37 -4.25
C ASP A 59 10.99 -8.81 -3.02
N ILE A 60 10.30 -9.17 -1.92
CA ILE A 60 10.92 -9.71 -0.71
C ILE A 60 11.59 -11.06 -1.00
N LEU A 61 10.88 -11.95 -1.72
CA LEU A 61 11.40 -13.27 -2.07
C LEU A 61 12.56 -13.19 -3.07
N ALA A 62 12.51 -12.25 -4.02
CA ALA A 62 13.52 -12.05 -5.05
C ALA A 62 14.78 -11.34 -4.52
N ALA A 63 14.63 -10.44 -3.54
CA ALA A 63 15.76 -9.78 -2.87
C ALA A 63 16.64 -10.76 -2.09
N GLY A 64 16.18 -12.01 -1.90
CA GLY A 64 16.83 -12.98 -1.03
C GLY A 64 16.58 -12.61 0.42
N TRP A 65 15.87 -13.48 1.14
CA TRP A 65 15.94 -13.47 2.59
C TRP A 65 17.37 -13.92 2.97
N GLU A 66 18.32 -12.97 2.99
CA GLU A 66 19.55 -13.10 3.75
C GLU A 66 19.16 -12.87 5.22
N GLY A 67 18.74 -13.95 5.88
CA GLY A 67 18.46 -13.95 7.31
C GLY A 67 19.73 -13.75 8.14
#